data_AF-A0A645DUU9-F1
#
_entry.id   AF-A0A645DUU9-F1
#
_cell.length_a   1.000
_cell.length_b   1.000
_cell.length_c   1.000
_cell.angle_alpha   90.00
_cell.angle_beta   90.00
_cell.angle_gamma   90.00
#
_symmetry.space_group_name_H-M   'P 1'
#
loop_
_entity.id
_entity.type
_entity.pdbx_description
1 polymer ?
#
loop_
_entity_poly.entity_id
_entity_poly.type
_entity_poly.pdbx_seq_one_letter_code
_entity_poly.pdbx_strand_id
1 'polypeptide(L)'
;MFFPSQGQTCHSYCTFCFRWAQFVGDKALRIAASEARMLHDYLRHHDEVTDLLFTGGDPMVMKTKHLQGYLEPLLAADFDHIQTIRIGTKALSFWPHRFLGADDADDLIRLLERMVKAGKHVALMAHYNHWRELETPAARAAIQRIRATGAVIRAQGPLIAHINDDPAVWARMWQTQVSLGIVPYYFFVERDTGARNYFEVPLARAWQIYREAMQQVSGLARSARGPSMSASPGKVEVQGVAEIAGEKVFVLRFIQGRNPDWVQRPFFARYDEQATWLHHLKPAFGEEKWFWEDEYAALREAKLAIADEGVSLAA
;
A
#
# COMPACT_ATOMS: atom_id res chain seq x y z
N MET A 1 -7.66 8.49 -2.76
CA MET A 1 -6.50 7.94 -3.53
C MET A 1 -6.64 8.39 -4.96
N PHE A 2 -5.56 8.61 -5.70
CA PHE A 2 -5.62 9.08 -7.08
C PHE A 2 -4.88 8.17 -8.06
N PHE A 3 -5.51 7.94 -9.21
CA PHE A 3 -5.07 7.01 -10.26
C PHE A 3 -4.81 7.77 -11.56
N PRO A 4 -3.62 8.36 -11.75
CA PRO A 4 -3.32 9.13 -12.95
C PRO A 4 -3.39 8.24 -14.19
N SER A 5 -4.04 8.70 -15.25
CA SER A 5 -4.21 7.91 -16.48
C SER A 5 -2.89 7.48 -17.12
N GLN A 6 -1.85 8.32 -17.02
CA GLN A 6 -0.50 8.04 -17.54
C GLN A 6 0.30 7.07 -16.65
N GLY A 7 -0.17 6.80 -15.42
CA GLY A 7 0.45 5.87 -14.46
C GLY A 7 -0.25 4.51 -14.39
N GLN A 8 -1.04 4.15 -15.41
CA GLN A 8 -1.77 2.87 -15.48
C GLN A 8 -0.98 1.76 -16.21
N THR A 9 0.33 1.92 -16.33
CA THR A 9 1.28 0.89 -16.77
C THR A 9 2.40 0.78 -15.75
N CYS A 10 3.22 -0.27 -15.87
CA CYS A 10 4.35 -0.53 -14.99
C CYS A 10 5.64 -0.70 -15.81
N HIS A 11 6.80 -0.42 -15.21
CA HIS A 11 8.11 -0.78 -15.81
C HIS A 11 8.28 -2.30 -15.96
N SER A 12 7.62 -3.08 -15.09
CA SER A 12 7.47 -4.52 -15.21
C SER A 12 6.20 -4.95 -14.48
N TYR A 13 5.54 -6.00 -14.99
CA TYR A 13 4.34 -6.57 -14.38
C TYR A 13 4.70 -7.67 -13.40
N CYS A 14 4.28 -7.52 -12.15
CA CYS A 14 4.43 -8.56 -11.15
C CYS A 14 3.42 -9.68 -11.42
N THR A 15 3.87 -10.94 -11.45
CA THR A 15 2.96 -12.09 -11.65
C THR A 15 1.92 -12.21 -10.53
N PHE A 16 2.25 -11.77 -9.32
CA PHE A 16 1.37 -11.69 -8.15
C PHE A 16 0.54 -10.38 -8.09
N CYS A 17 0.51 -9.58 -9.16
CA CYS A 17 -0.14 -8.27 -9.11
C CYS A 17 -1.66 -8.42 -8.96
N PHE A 18 -2.19 -7.95 -7.82
CA PHE A 18 -3.64 -7.95 -7.63
C PHE A 18 -4.41 -7.00 -8.57
N ARG A 19 -3.70 -6.10 -9.25
CA ARG A 19 -4.25 -5.18 -10.26
C ARG A 19 -4.07 -5.68 -11.69
N TRP A 20 -3.69 -6.94 -11.89
CA TRP A 20 -3.37 -7.50 -13.21
C TRP A 20 -4.48 -7.28 -14.26
N ALA A 21 -5.75 -7.33 -13.84
CA ALA A 21 -6.91 -7.08 -14.67
C ALA A 21 -6.90 -5.70 -15.35
N GLN A 22 -6.15 -4.72 -14.84
CA GLN A 22 -6.00 -3.40 -15.46
C GLN A 22 -5.09 -3.43 -16.70
N PHE A 23 -4.31 -4.51 -16.89
CA PHE A 23 -3.29 -4.62 -17.94
C PHE A 23 -3.70 -5.56 -19.08
N VAL A 24 -4.88 -6.18 -19.03
CA VAL A 24 -5.34 -7.16 -20.04
C VAL A 24 -5.95 -6.52 -21.29
N GLY A 25 -5.90 -5.19 -21.42
CA GLY A 25 -6.39 -4.45 -22.58
C GLY A 25 -7.88 -4.09 -22.55
N ASP A 26 -8.63 -4.52 -21.53
CA ASP A 26 -10.02 -4.13 -21.33
C ASP A 26 -10.10 -2.72 -20.71
N LYS A 27 -10.68 -1.78 -21.45
CA LYS A 27 -10.86 -0.40 -21.01
C LYS A 27 -11.84 -0.28 -19.83
N ALA A 28 -12.81 -1.18 -19.69
CA ALA A 28 -13.78 -1.16 -18.60
C ALA A 28 -13.15 -1.53 -17.24
N LEU A 29 -12.06 -2.30 -17.26
CA LEU A 29 -11.33 -2.71 -16.06
C LEU A 29 -10.26 -1.71 -15.63
N ARG A 30 -10.01 -0.65 -16.42
CA ARG A 30 -8.99 0.36 -16.14
C ARG A 30 -9.55 1.43 -15.20
N ILE A 31 -8.95 1.55 -14.03
CA ILE A 31 -9.24 2.64 -13.09
C ILE A 31 -8.33 3.82 -13.44
N ALA A 32 -8.86 4.82 -14.13
CA ALA A 32 -8.11 6.02 -14.48
C ALA A 32 -8.97 7.27 -14.26
N ALA A 33 -8.44 8.23 -13.51
CA ALA A 33 -9.00 9.57 -13.49
C ALA A 33 -8.43 10.38 -14.67
N SER A 34 -9.31 11.00 -15.43
CA SER A 34 -8.95 11.87 -16.54
C SER A 34 -8.56 13.25 -15.98
N GLU A 35 -7.28 13.59 -16.17
CA GLU A 35 -6.72 14.94 -16.10
C GLU A 35 -6.46 15.51 -14.70
N ALA A 36 -5.34 16.24 -14.58
CA ALA A 36 -4.92 16.90 -13.35
C ALA A 36 -5.96 17.91 -12.84
N ARG A 37 -6.67 18.58 -13.76
CA ARG A 37 -7.73 19.53 -13.44
C ARG A 37 -8.81 18.91 -12.56
N MET A 38 -9.27 17.70 -12.88
CA MET A 38 -10.31 17.02 -12.09
C MET A 38 -9.84 16.74 -10.65
N LEU A 39 -8.59 16.35 -10.47
CA LEU A 39 -8.00 16.19 -9.15
C LEU A 39 -7.99 17.53 -8.40
N HIS A 40 -7.49 18.59 -9.02
CA HIS A 40 -7.39 19.89 -8.37
C HIS A 40 -8.76 20.48 -8.03
N ASP A 41 -9.72 20.37 -8.94
CA ASP A 41 -11.09 20.82 -8.71
C ASP A 41 -11.73 20.06 -7.55
N TYR A 42 -11.53 18.74 -7.47
CA TYR A 42 -11.97 17.96 -6.32
C TYR A 42 -11.32 18.46 -5.02
N LEU A 43 -9.99 18.59 -4.98
CA LEU A 43 -9.29 19.00 -3.77
C LEU A 43 -9.68 20.41 -3.29
N ARG A 44 -9.99 21.34 -4.20
CA ARG A 44 -10.48 22.69 -3.81
C ARG A 44 -11.83 22.67 -3.09
N HIS A 45 -12.64 21.64 -3.29
CA HIS A 45 -13.97 21.52 -2.65
C HIS A 45 -13.96 20.59 -1.44
N HIS A 46 -12.80 20.02 -1.09
CA HIS A 46 -12.66 18.95 -0.09
C HIS A 46 -11.47 19.20 0.85
N ASP A 47 -11.53 20.28 1.64
CA ASP A 47 -10.48 20.68 2.59
C ASP A 47 -10.23 19.63 3.70
N GLU A 48 -11.15 18.68 3.92
CA GLU A 48 -10.95 17.55 4.83
C GLU A 48 -9.87 16.57 4.34
N VAL A 49 -9.53 16.60 3.05
CA VAL A 49 -8.52 15.73 2.45
C VAL A 49 -7.13 16.28 2.73
N THR A 50 -6.36 15.61 3.59
CA THR A 50 -5.00 16.09 3.95
C THR A 50 -3.86 15.19 3.42
N ASP A 51 -4.19 13.98 2.95
CA ASP A 51 -3.25 12.98 2.44
C ASP A 51 -3.65 12.53 1.03
N LEU A 52 -2.76 12.77 0.07
CA LEU A 52 -2.92 12.39 -1.32
C LEU A 52 -1.97 11.26 -1.70
N LEU A 53 -2.50 10.09 -2.04
CA LEU A 53 -1.74 8.96 -2.57
C LEU A 53 -1.91 8.83 -4.08
N PHE A 54 -0.83 9.00 -4.83
CA PHE A 54 -0.72 8.62 -6.24
C PHE A 54 -0.38 7.13 -6.35
N THR A 55 -1.23 6.38 -7.05
CA THR A 55 -1.10 4.93 -7.25
C THR A 55 -1.76 4.49 -8.57
N GLY A 56 -1.78 3.19 -8.88
CA GLY A 56 -2.34 2.64 -10.12
C GLY A 56 -1.55 1.42 -10.56
N GLY A 57 -0.97 1.49 -11.76
CA GLY A 57 0.17 0.64 -12.11
C GLY A 57 1.41 1.10 -11.36
N ASP A 58 2.17 2.02 -11.95
CA ASP A 58 3.29 2.69 -11.29
C ASP A 58 3.38 4.17 -11.74
N PRO A 59 3.00 5.13 -10.87
CA PRO A 59 3.16 6.56 -11.12
C PRO A 59 4.54 7.00 -11.61
N MET A 60 5.62 6.29 -11.26
CA MET A 60 6.98 6.64 -11.68
C MET A 60 7.35 6.12 -13.09
N VAL A 61 6.42 5.50 -13.80
CA VAL A 61 6.52 5.30 -15.26
C VAL A 61 6.24 6.60 -16.02
N MET A 62 5.49 7.53 -15.41
CA MET A 62 5.17 8.80 -16.04
C MET A 62 6.42 9.66 -16.26
N LYS A 63 6.47 10.30 -17.44
CA LYS A 63 7.40 11.43 -17.68
C LYS A 63 7.20 12.49 -16.60
N THR A 64 8.29 13.11 -16.17
CA THR A 64 8.30 14.09 -15.08
C THR A 64 7.32 15.25 -15.33
N LYS A 65 7.16 15.70 -16.58
CA LYS A 65 6.18 16.75 -16.94
C LYS A 65 4.74 16.43 -16.51
N HIS A 66 4.34 15.15 -16.51
CA HIS A 66 3.01 14.76 -16.06
C HIS A 66 2.92 14.82 -14.54
N LEU A 67 3.94 14.34 -13.84
CA LEU A 67 4.04 14.49 -12.37
C LEU A 67 4.00 15.96 -11.96
N GLN A 68 4.72 16.84 -12.67
CA GLN A 68 4.67 18.29 -12.44
C GLN A 68 3.25 18.84 -12.59
N GLY A 69 2.57 18.48 -13.68
CA GLY A 69 1.18 18.88 -13.91
C GLY A 69 0.21 18.47 -12.80
N TYR A 70 0.46 17.37 -12.08
CA TYR A 70 -0.34 16.97 -10.93
C TYR A 70 0.11 17.63 -9.62
N LEU A 71 1.42 17.73 -9.39
CA LEU A 71 2.00 18.05 -8.07
C LEU A 71 2.29 19.54 -7.87
N GLU A 72 2.77 20.24 -8.89
CA GLU A 72 3.15 21.66 -8.75
C GLU A 72 1.98 22.57 -8.37
N PRO A 73 0.76 22.38 -8.89
CA PRO A 73 -0.39 23.18 -8.46
C PRO A 73 -0.69 23.05 -6.96
N LEU A 74 -0.33 21.92 -6.33
CA LEU A 74 -0.52 21.70 -4.89
C LEU A 74 0.39 22.56 -4.00
N LEU A 75 1.26 23.38 -4.60
CA LEU A 75 2.07 24.39 -3.93
C LEU A 75 1.32 25.71 -3.70
N ALA A 76 0.16 25.91 -4.33
CA ALA A 76 -0.65 27.10 -4.13
C ALA A 76 -1.39 27.06 -2.77
N ALA A 77 -1.71 28.25 -2.24
CA ALA A 77 -2.36 28.42 -0.93
C ALA A 77 -3.71 27.68 -0.83
N ASP A 78 -4.46 27.60 -1.94
CA ASP A 78 -5.73 26.86 -2.02
C ASP A 78 -5.57 25.34 -1.73
N PHE A 79 -4.34 24.82 -1.68
CA PHE A 79 -4.03 23.43 -1.37
C PHE A 79 -3.17 23.30 -0.09
N ASP A 80 -3.19 24.30 0.78
CA ASP A 80 -2.48 24.23 2.06
C ASP A 80 -3.01 23.09 2.95
N HIS A 81 -4.28 22.70 2.84
CA HIS A 81 -4.82 21.53 3.53
C HIS A 81 -4.13 20.21 3.13
N ILE A 82 -3.54 20.14 1.92
CA ILE A 82 -2.78 18.95 1.47
C ILE A 82 -1.42 18.95 2.13
N GLN A 83 -1.26 18.16 3.19
CA GLN A 83 -0.04 18.09 3.98
C GLN A 83 0.89 16.97 3.52
N THR A 84 0.30 15.83 3.12
CA THR A 84 1.04 14.61 2.80
C THR A 84 0.81 14.19 1.36
N ILE A 85 1.90 13.93 0.64
CA ILE A 85 1.88 13.40 -0.72
C ILE A 85 2.63 12.08 -0.74
N ARG A 86 1.92 11.01 -1.05
CA ARG A 86 2.46 9.67 -1.16
C ARG A 86 2.48 9.22 -2.61
N ILE A 87 3.56 8.58 -3.04
CA ILE A 87 3.68 8.05 -4.40
C ILE A 87 4.05 6.58 -4.32
N GLY A 88 3.10 5.71 -4.65
CA GLY A 88 3.35 4.27 -4.79
C GLY A 88 4.23 3.99 -5.99
N THR A 89 5.29 3.21 -5.82
CA THR A 89 6.16 2.84 -6.94
C THR A 89 6.92 1.54 -6.69
N LYS A 90 7.13 0.74 -7.75
CA LYS A 90 8.10 -0.35 -7.79
C LYS A 90 9.31 -0.01 -8.68
N ALA A 91 9.33 1.17 -9.31
CA ALA A 91 10.45 1.65 -10.11
C ALA A 91 11.78 1.64 -9.33
N LEU A 92 11.77 1.87 -8.02
CA LEU A 92 12.99 1.83 -7.20
C LEU A 92 13.64 0.44 -7.11
N SER A 93 12.90 -0.62 -7.47
CA SER A 93 13.40 -1.98 -7.64
C SER A 93 13.62 -2.32 -9.11
N PHE A 94 12.61 -2.13 -9.98
CA PHE A 94 12.65 -2.60 -11.36
C PHE A 94 13.41 -1.69 -12.32
N TRP A 95 13.38 -0.37 -12.08
CA TRP A 95 14.03 0.60 -12.94
C TRP A 95 14.59 1.79 -12.14
N PRO A 96 15.63 1.60 -11.30
CA PRO A 96 16.19 2.68 -10.48
C PRO A 96 16.72 3.86 -11.31
N HIS A 97 17.06 3.63 -12.59
CA HIS A 97 17.48 4.65 -13.53
C HIS A 97 16.45 5.76 -13.75
N ARG A 98 15.17 5.52 -13.43
CA ARG A 98 14.13 6.57 -13.37
C ARG A 98 14.54 7.78 -12.52
N PHE A 99 15.34 7.54 -11.48
CA PHE A 99 15.82 8.55 -10.53
C PHE A 99 17.28 8.95 -10.77
N LEU A 100 17.97 8.31 -11.71
CA LEU A 100 19.41 8.51 -11.93
C LEU A 100 19.74 9.10 -13.29
N GLY A 101 19.33 8.44 -14.37
CA GLY A 101 19.86 8.70 -15.72
C GLY A 101 18.81 8.66 -16.83
N ALA A 102 17.52 8.57 -16.50
CA ALA A 102 16.48 8.89 -17.47
C ALA A 102 16.58 10.37 -17.86
N ASP A 103 16.19 10.70 -19.10
CA ASP A 103 16.33 12.06 -19.67
C ASP A 103 15.72 13.17 -18.78
N ASP A 104 14.69 12.85 -18.00
CA ASP A 104 13.98 13.78 -17.10
C ASP A 104 14.18 13.47 -15.60
N ALA A 105 15.20 12.68 -15.24
CA ALA A 105 15.48 12.28 -13.86
C ALA A 105 15.83 13.50 -12.98
N ASP A 106 16.62 14.44 -13.50
CA ASP A 106 17.00 15.65 -12.77
C ASP A 106 15.77 16.52 -12.45
N ASP A 107 14.84 16.65 -13.39
CA ASP A 107 13.59 17.36 -13.17
C ASP A 107 12.72 16.69 -12.11
N LEU A 108 12.72 15.35 -12.06
CA LEU A 108 11.97 14.61 -11.04
C LEU A 108 12.55 14.92 -9.66
N ILE A 109 13.86 14.85 -9.52
CA ILE A 109 14.53 15.13 -8.24
C ILE A 109 14.29 16.58 -7.81
N ARG A 110 14.39 17.55 -8.73
CA ARG A 110 14.05 18.96 -8.47
C ARG A 110 12.59 19.15 -8.06
N LEU A 111 11.65 18.41 -8.68
CA LEU A 111 10.24 18.46 -8.31
C LEU A 111 10.05 17.97 -6.86
N LEU A 112 10.60 16.80 -6.51
CA LEU A 112 10.50 16.27 -5.14
C LEU A 112 11.08 17.24 -4.10
N GLU A 113 12.25 17.82 -4.40
CA GLU A 113 12.89 18.82 -3.54
C GLU A 113 12.02 20.09 -3.37
N ARG A 114 11.40 20.60 -4.44
CA ARG A 114 10.47 21.74 -4.34
C ARG A 114 9.28 21.42 -3.44
N MET A 115 8.66 20.26 -3.62
CA MET A 115 7.52 19.84 -2.79
C MET A 115 7.89 19.80 -1.31
N VAL A 116 9.05 19.21 -0.98
CA VAL A 116 9.55 19.15 0.40
C VAL A 116 9.88 20.53 0.96
N LYS A 117 10.58 21.38 0.19
CA LYS A 117 10.92 22.76 0.60
C LYS A 117 9.70 23.64 0.85
N ALA A 118 8.59 23.37 0.17
CA ALA A 118 7.31 24.03 0.38
C ALA A 118 6.56 23.51 1.63
N GLY A 119 7.17 22.64 2.44
CA GLY A 119 6.61 22.13 3.69
C GLY A 119 5.74 20.89 3.53
N LYS A 120 5.58 20.34 2.31
CA LYS A 120 4.80 19.11 2.10
C LYS A 120 5.60 17.89 2.58
N HIS A 121 4.93 16.96 3.27
CA HIS A 121 5.51 15.65 3.58
C HIS A 121 5.43 14.74 2.35
N VAL A 122 6.54 14.59 1.64
CA VAL A 122 6.62 13.70 0.46
C VAL A 122 7.15 12.33 0.84
N ALA A 123 6.37 11.29 0.57
CA ALA A 123 6.76 9.90 0.81
C ALA A 123 6.68 9.03 -0.44
N LEU A 124 7.80 8.41 -0.81
CA LEU A 124 7.86 7.35 -1.81
C LEU A 124 7.47 6.04 -1.12
N MET A 125 6.35 5.46 -1.53
CA MET A 125 5.86 4.16 -1.04
C MET A 125 6.45 3.07 -1.93
N ALA A 126 7.71 2.71 -1.64
CA ALA A 126 8.48 1.75 -2.40
C ALA A 126 7.96 0.32 -2.21
N HIS A 127 7.97 -0.47 -3.29
CA HIS A 127 7.53 -1.85 -3.28
C HIS A 127 8.71 -2.83 -3.38
N TYR A 128 9.02 -3.52 -2.28
CA TYR A 128 10.09 -4.52 -2.21
C TYR A 128 9.57 -5.86 -1.71
N ASN A 129 10.06 -6.94 -2.32
CA ASN A 129 9.73 -8.32 -2.01
C ASN A 129 10.93 -9.09 -1.46
N HIS A 130 12.15 -8.75 -1.87
CA HIS A 130 13.34 -9.49 -1.50
C HIS A 130 14.54 -8.57 -1.34
N TRP A 131 15.43 -8.84 -0.38
CA TRP A 131 16.60 -8.00 -0.09
C TRP A 131 17.54 -7.81 -1.29
N ARG A 132 17.59 -8.78 -2.22
CA ARG A 132 18.36 -8.68 -3.47
C ARG A 132 17.96 -7.48 -4.34
N GLU A 133 16.69 -7.08 -4.31
CA GLU A 133 16.22 -5.90 -5.05
C GLU A 133 16.89 -4.60 -4.56
N LEU A 134 17.41 -4.58 -3.32
CA LEU A 134 18.11 -3.44 -2.69
C LEU A 134 19.62 -3.47 -2.91
N GLU A 135 20.19 -4.56 -3.43
CA GLU A 135 21.65 -4.73 -3.46
C GLU A 135 22.32 -4.04 -4.64
N THR A 136 21.59 -3.81 -5.72
CA THR A 136 22.18 -3.25 -6.94
C THR A 136 22.74 -1.84 -6.70
N PRO A 137 23.89 -1.48 -7.29
CA PRO A 137 24.44 -0.13 -7.17
C PRO A 137 23.44 0.95 -7.60
N ALA A 138 22.65 0.69 -8.66
CA ALA A 138 21.63 1.60 -9.16
C ALA A 138 20.51 1.82 -8.14
N ALA A 139 19.99 0.77 -7.49
CA ALA A 139 18.98 0.92 -6.44
C ALA A 139 19.51 1.76 -5.27
N ARG A 140 20.72 1.46 -4.78
CA ARG A 140 21.33 2.18 -3.66
C ARG A 140 21.57 3.66 -3.98
N ALA A 141 22.09 3.96 -5.18
CA ALA A 141 22.29 5.34 -5.63
C ALA A 141 20.96 6.10 -5.77
N ALA A 142 19.91 5.46 -6.31
CA ALA A 142 18.59 6.07 -6.43
C ALA A 142 17.98 6.37 -5.06
N ILE A 143 18.08 5.44 -4.10
CA ILE A 143 17.63 5.61 -2.71
C ILE A 143 18.33 6.81 -2.06
N GLN A 144 19.66 6.89 -2.17
CA GLN A 144 20.43 8.00 -1.62
C GLN A 144 20.00 9.33 -2.25
N ARG A 145 19.83 9.36 -3.58
CA ARG A 145 19.46 10.57 -4.32
C ARG A 145 18.07 11.08 -3.98
N ILE A 146 17.08 10.19 -3.82
CA ILE A 146 15.73 10.57 -3.38
C ILE A 146 15.79 11.12 -1.96
N ARG A 147 16.47 10.44 -1.03
CA ARG A 147 16.56 10.90 0.37
C ARG A 147 17.22 12.26 0.50
N ALA A 148 18.18 12.59 -0.37
CA ALA A 148 18.84 13.90 -0.38
C ALA A 148 17.87 15.07 -0.68
N THR A 149 16.69 14.81 -1.25
CA THR A 149 15.64 15.82 -1.43
C THR A 149 14.88 16.16 -0.14
N GLY A 150 15.06 15.36 0.93
CA GLY A 150 14.25 15.39 2.14
C GLY A 150 12.98 14.52 2.07
N ALA A 151 12.65 13.94 0.91
CA ALA A 151 11.58 12.96 0.80
C ALA A 151 11.88 11.69 1.61
N VAL A 152 10.84 11.13 2.22
CA VAL A 152 10.95 9.87 2.99
C VAL A 152 10.65 8.69 2.07
N ILE A 153 11.37 7.58 2.23
CA ILE A 153 11.04 6.33 1.56
C ILE A 153 10.45 5.38 2.58
N ARG A 154 9.23 4.92 2.34
CA ARG A 154 8.55 3.88 3.12
C ARG A 154 8.41 2.64 2.26
N ALA A 155 8.81 1.48 2.77
CA ALA A 155 8.76 0.23 2.00
C ALA A 155 7.61 -0.67 2.44
N GLN A 156 6.93 -1.25 1.45
CA GLN A 156 5.85 -2.20 1.64
C GLN A 156 5.99 -3.36 0.65
N GLY A 157 5.46 -4.52 0.99
CA GLY A 157 5.43 -5.67 0.10
C GLY A 157 4.50 -6.76 0.62
N PRO A 158 3.92 -7.57 -0.27
CA PRO A 158 3.23 -8.78 0.14
C PRO A 158 4.21 -9.89 0.52
N LEU A 159 3.77 -10.74 1.44
CA LEU A 159 4.27 -12.08 1.65
C LEU A 159 3.77 -12.97 0.52
N ILE A 160 4.69 -13.69 -0.11
CA ILE A 160 4.46 -14.44 -1.34
C ILE A 160 5.21 -15.77 -1.23
N ALA A 161 4.48 -16.87 -1.44
CA ALA A 161 5.07 -18.20 -1.50
C ALA A 161 6.20 -18.27 -2.54
N HIS A 162 7.22 -19.07 -2.27
CA HIS A 162 8.36 -19.34 -3.16
C HIS A 162 9.32 -18.17 -3.41
N ILE A 163 9.06 -16.98 -2.85
CA ILE A 163 9.88 -15.77 -3.04
C ILE A 163 10.40 -15.26 -1.69
N ASN A 164 9.50 -15.01 -0.75
CA ASN A 164 9.84 -14.38 0.53
C ASN A 164 9.07 -14.97 1.72
N ASP A 165 8.61 -16.21 1.61
CA ASP A 165 7.92 -16.98 2.66
C ASP A 165 8.88 -17.56 3.72
N ASP A 166 9.93 -16.80 4.04
CA ASP A 166 10.99 -17.13 5.00
C ASP A 166 11.23 -15.93 5.96
N PRO A 167 11.15 -16.13 7.29
CA PRO A 167 11.42 -15.07 8.27
C PRO A 167 12.80 -14.41 8.09
N ALA A 168 13.83 -15.17 7.71
CA ALA A 168 15.19 -14.65 7.53
C ALA A 168 15.27 -13.68 6.34
N VAL A 169 14.48 -13.92 5.28
CA VAL A 169 14.39 -13.02 4.11
C VAL A 169 13.83 -11.68 4.54
N TRP A 170 12.75 -11.66 5.31
CA TRP A 170 12.14 -10.42 5.82
C TRP A 170 13.03 -9.70 6.82
N ALA A 171 13.64 -10.43 7.75
CA ALA A 171 14.57 -9.85 8.72
C ALA A 171 15.75 -9.15 8.02
N ARG A 172 16.37 -9.83 7.04
CA ARG A 172 17.44 -9.23 6.23
C ARG A 172 16.95 -8.04 5.42
N MET A 173 15.78 -8.14 4.81
CA MET A 173 15.21 -7.06 3.99
C MET A 173 14.93 -5.81 4.83
N TRP A 174 14.26 -5.92 5.98
CA TRP A 174 13.97 -4.77 6.84
C TRP A 174 15.22 -4.13 7.43
N GLN A 175 16.20 -4.94 7.86
CA GLN A 175 17.49 -4.38 8.32
C GLN A 175 18.24 -3.66 7.19
N THR A 176 18.17 -4.19 5.96
CA THR A 176 18.75 -3.52 4.79
C THR A 176 18.01 -2.24 4.44
N GLN A 177 16.68 -2.21 4.55
CA GLN A 177 15.89 -1.00 4.38
C GLN A 177 16.29 0.07 5.39
N VAL A 178 16.36 -0.28 6.68
CA VAL A 178 16.75 0.64 7.75
C VAL A 178 18.16 1.18 7.52
N SER A 179 19.14 0.34 7.14
CA SER A 179 20.51 0.81 6.89
C SER A 179 20.63 1.76 5.69
N LEU A 180 19.69 1.68 4.75
CA LEU A 180 19.58 2.60 3.61
C LEU A 180 18.75 3.86 3.94
N GLY A 181 18.18 3.94 5.15
CA GLY A 181 17.29 5.02 5.61
C GLY A 181 15.88 4.94 5.01
N ILE A 182 15.45 3.74 4.64
CA ILE A 182 14.07 3.41 4.28
C ILE A 182 13.33 2.95 5.54
N VAL A 183 12.08 3.37 5.70
CA VAL A 183 11.22 2.97 6.82
C VAL A 183 10.40 1.74 6.42
N PRO A 184 10.58 0.57 7.06
CA PRO A 184 9.69 -0.57 6.87
C PRO A 184 8.26 -0.20 7.28
N TYR A 185 7.29 -0.41 6.38
CA TYR A 185 5.93 0.11 6.57
C TYR A 185 4.86 -0.98 6.63
N TYR A 186 4.69 -1.78 5.57
CA TYR A 186 3.69 -2.84 5.55
C TYR A 186 4.26 -4.19 5.12
N PHE A 187 3.92 -5.20 5.90
CA PHE A 187 3.94 -6.61 5.53
C PHE A 187 2.51 -7.00 5.18
N PHE A 188 2.23 -7.10 3.89
CA PHE A 188 0.90 -7.44 3.41
C PHE A 188 0.74 -8.95 3.27
N VAL A 189 -0.46 -9.43 3.51
CA VAL A 189 -0.90 -10.72 2.97
C VAL A 189 -1.20 -10.51 1.47
N GLU A 190 -0.82 -11.47 0.63
CA GLU A 190 -1.14 -11.46 -0.80
C GLU A 190 -2.67 -11.46 -1.01
N ARG A 191 -3.13 -10.67 -1.97
CA ARG A 191 -4.56 -10.42 -2.17
C ARG A 191 -5.14 -11.47 -3.11
N ASP A 192 -6.34 -11.94 -2.78
CA ASP A 192 -7.09 -13.04 -3.40
C ASP A 192 -7.48 -12.90 -4.91
N THR A 193 -6.54 -12.53 -5.78
CA THR A 193 -6.81 -12.22 -7.19
C THR A 193 -5.68 -12.70 -8.10
N GLY A 194 -5.98 -12.96 -9.37
CA GLY A 194 -4.97 -13.34 -10.35
C GLY A 194 -4.34 -14.70 -10.02
N ALA A 195 -3.01 -14.76 -9.98
CA ALA A 195 -2.24 -15.98 -9.71
C ALA A 195 -2.19 -16.38 -8.21
N ARG A 196 -3.17 -15.96 -7.40
CA ARG A 196 -3.19 -16.14 -5.93
C ARG A 196 -2.85 -17.56 -5.48
N ASN A 197 -3.39 -18.60 -6.12
CA ASN A 197 -3.24 -19.98 -5.66
C ASN A 197 -1.77 -20.46 -5.71
N TYR A 198 -0.93 -19.83 -6.54
CA TYR A 198 0.50 -20.15 -6.61
C TYR A 198 1.31 -19.38 -5.56
N PHE A 199 0.77 -18.29 -5.01
CA PHE A 199 1.49 -17.31 -4.21
C PHE A 199 0.96 -17.15 -2.79
N GLU A 200 -0.23 -17.66 -2.50
CA GLU A 200 -0.88 -17.52 -1.20
C GLU A 200 -0.13 -18.26 -0.10
N VAL A 201 -0.15 -17.68 1.09
CA VAL A 201 0.42 -18.27 2.30
C VAL A 201 -0.66 -18.25 3.39
N PRO A 202 -0.94 -19.37 4.07
CA PRO A 202 -1.94 -19.41 5.13
C PRO A 202 -1.69 -18.36 6.21
N LEU A 203 -2.75 -17.73 6.73
CA LEU A 203 -2.65 -16.63 7.70
C LEU A 203 -1.90 -17.04 8.98
N ALA A 204 -2.08 -18.27 9.44
CA ALA A 204 -1.31 -18.84 10.55
C ALA A 204 0.20 -18.82 10.25
N ARG A 205 0.60 -19.25 9.04
CA ARG A 205 2.00 -19.24 8.61
C ARG A 205 2.51 -17.82 8.38
N ALA A 206 1.71 -16.94 7.79
CA ALA A 206 2.06 -15.54 7.60
C ALA A 206 2.38 -14.85 8.93
N TRP A 207 1.57 -15.10 9.96
CA TRP A 207 1.82 -14.58 11.31
C TRP A 207 3.08 -15.17 11.94
N GLN A 208 3.32 -16.48 11.80
CA GLN A 208 4.56 -17.11 12.28
C GLN A 208 5.80 -16.47 11.63
N ILE A 209 5.79 -16.31 10.30
CA ILE A 209 6.88 -15.67 9.55
C ILE A 209 7.13 -14.26 10.06
N TYR A 210 6.07 -13.46 10.20
CA TYR A 210 6.17 -12.10 10.70
C TYR A 210 6.74 -12.08 12.13
N ARG A 211 6.24 -12.92 13.04
CA ARG A 211 6.71 -13.01 14.43
C ARG A 211 8.19 -13.39 14.51
N GLU A 212 8.59 -14.42 13.78
CA GLU A 212 9.96 -14.92 13.74
C GLU A 212 10.92 -13.89 13.13
N ALA A 213 10.49 -13.14 12.10
CA ALA A 213 11.27 -12.05 11.53
C ALA A 213 11.42 -10.90 12.54
N MET A 214 10.35 -10.53 13.24
CA MET A 214 10.36 -9.46 14.25
C MET A 214 11.31 -9.73 15.43
N GLN A 215 11.51 -11.01 15.79
CA GLN A 215 12.47 -11.42 16.81
C GLN A 215 13.93 -11.15 16.40
N GLN A 216 14.23 -11.15 15.10
CA GLN A 216 15.59 -11.06 14.55
C GLN A 216 16.04 -9.63 14.24
N VAL A 217 15.13 -8.65 14.27
CA VAL A 217 15.42 -7.28 13.82
C VAL A 217 15.52 -6.27 14.95
N SER A 218 16.22 -5.16 14.65
CA SER A 218 16.37 -4.01 15.54
C SER A 218 15.05 -3.26 15.75
N GLY A 219 14.97 -2.41 16.79
CA GLY A 219 13.75 -1.65 17.11
C GLY A 219 13.22 -0.80 15.94
N LEU A 220 14.11 -0.17 15.17
CA LEU A 220 13.73 0.61 13.98
C LEU A 220 13.11 -0.26 12.88
N ALA A 221 13.59 -1.49 12.72
CA ALA A 221 13.06 -2.42 11.73
C ALA A 221 11.72 -3.05 12.17
N ARG A 222 11.37 -2.99 13.46
CA ARG A 222 10.06 -3.45 13.99
C ARG A 222 8.89 -2.51 13.68
N SER A 223 9.09 -1.49 12.83
CA SER A 223 8.03 -0.57 12.43
C SER A 223 7.08 -1.12 11.36
N ALA A 224 7.45 -2.20 10.66
CA ALA A 224 6.60 -2.80 9.64
C ALA A 224 5.34 -3.38 10.30
N ARG A 225 4.16 -2.99 9.81
CA ARG A 225 2.87 -3.45 10.33
C ARG A 225 2.39 -4.67 9.56
N GLY A 226 1.94 -5.72 10.25
CA GLY A 226 1.38 -6.91 9.61
C GLY A 226 1.41 -8.17 10.48
N PRO A 227 1.01 -9.32 9.92
CA PRO A 227 0.46 -9.46 8.56
C PRO A 227 -0.87 -8.72 8.40
N SER A 228 -1.00 -7.96 7.30
CA SER A 228 -2.19 -7.14 7.07
C SER A 228 -2.86 -7.44 5.72
N MET A 229 -4.18 -7.54 5.74
CA MET A 229 -5.03 -7.73 4.56
C MET A 229 -5.73 -6.42 4.24
N SER A 230 -5.62 -5.95 3.00
CA SER A 230 -6.42 -4.81 2.53
C SER A 230 -7.76 -5.31 1.98
N ALA A 231 -8.71 -5.53 2.88
CA ALA A 231 -10.04 -6.03 2.55
C ALA A 231 -11.05 -4.89 2.34
N SER A 232 -12.22 -5.20 1.80
CA SER A 232 -13.28 -4.24 1.51
C SER A 232 -13.81 -3.46 2.74
N PRO A 233 -14.06 -4.10 3.91
CA PRO A 233 -14.44 -3.37 5.13
C PRO A 233 -13.29 -2.55 5.74
N GLY A 234 -12.05 -2.80 5.32
CA GLY A 234 -10.89 -2.09 5.82
C GLY A 234 -9.61 -2.93 5.79
N LYS A 235 -8.54 -2.36 6.34
CA LYS A 235 -7.28 -3.08 6.55
C LYS A 235 -7.33 -3.81 7.87
N VAL A 236 -7.28 -5.14 7.80
CA VAL A 236 -7.29 -6.03 8.96
C VAL A 236 -5.89 -6.57 9.19
N GLU A 237 -5.43 -6.52 10.44
CA GLU A 237 -4.14 -7.07 10.86
C GLU A 237 -4.34 -8.33 11.70
N VAL A 238 -3.56 -9.37 11.42
CA VAL A 238 -3.47 -10.58 12.26
C VAL A 238 -2.51 -10.31 13.41
N GLN A 239 -3.05 -10.10 14.62
CA GLN A 239 -2.26 -9.89 15.82
C GLN A 239 -1.60 -11.19 16.31
N GLY A 240 -2.29 -12.31 16.13
CA GLY A 240 -1.73 -13.64 16.33
C GLY A 240 -2.75 -14.74 16.51
N VAL A 241 -2.26 -15.86 17.01
CA VAL A 241 -3.06 -17.03 17.35
C VAL A 241 -3.05 -17.17 18.87
N ALA A 242 -4.23 -17.31 19.46
CA ALA A 242 -4.41 -17.45 20.89
C ALA A 242 -5.34 -18.62 21.20
N GLU A 243 -5.29 -19.13 22.43
CA GLU A 243 -6.29 -20.03 22.98
C GLU A 243 -7.09 -19.27 24.03
N ILE A 244 -8.39 -19.09 23.80
CA ILE A 244 -9.29 -18.35 24.67
C ILE A 244 -10.49 -19.24 24.96
N ALA A 245 -10.77 -19.47 26.25
CA ALA A 245 -11.85 -20.35 26.69
C ALA A 245 -11.80 -21.76 26.06
N GLY A 246 -10.60 -22.29 25.82
CA GLY A 246 -10.39 -23.60 25.19
C GLY A 246 -10.58 -23.62 23.67
N GLU A 247 -10.87 -22.49 23.03
CA GLU A 247 -10.95 -22.36 21.58
C GLU A 247 -9.68 -21.71 21.04
N LYS A 248 -9.05 -22.36 20.05
CA LYS A 248 -7.95 -21.77 19.28
C LYS A 248 -8.52 -20.78 18.28
N VAL A 249 -8.05 -19.53 18.32
CA VAL A 249 -8.59 -18.42 17.53
C VAL A 249 -7.48 -17.58 16.90
N PHE A 250 -7.80 -16.93 15.79
CA PHE A 250 -7.04 -15.76 15.33
C PHE A 250 -7.52 -14.52 16.07
N VAL A 251 -6.58 -13.71 16.54
CA VAL A 251 -6.81 -12.38 17.07
C VAL A 251 -6.56 -11.37 15.97
N LEU A 252 -7.58 -10.58 15.63
CA LEU A 252 -7.58 -9.63 14.53
C LEU A 252 -7.91 -8.22 15.04
N ARG A 253 -7.49 -7.20 14.29
CA ARG A 253 -7.97 -5.81 14.49
C ARG A 253 -8.04 -5.08 13.17
N PHE A 254 -8.89 -4.06 13.08
CA PHE A 254 -8.76 -3.07 12.02
C PHE A 254 -7.63 -2.09 12.36
N ILE A 255 -6.71 -1.91 11.42
CA ILE A 255 -5.75 -0.79 11.44
C ILE A 255 -6.24 0.38 10.58
N GLN A 256 -7.31 0.15 9.80
CA GLN A 256 -8.08 1.14 9.06
C GLN A 256 -9.45 0.52 8.78
N GLY A 257 -10.56 1.14 9.18
CA GLY A 257 -11.93 0.69 8.92
C GLY A 257 -12.69 1.62 7.98
N ARG A 258 -13.82 1.18 7.41
CA ARG A 258 -14.78 2.09 6.75
C ARG A 258 -15.52 2.97 7.77
N ASN A 259 -15.84 2.43 8.94
CA ASN A 259 -16.10 3.23 10.14
C ASN A 259 -14.80 3.35 10.96
N PRO A 260 -14.35 4.57 11.29
CA PRO A 260 -13.25 4.80 12.23
C PRO A 260 -13.38 4.09 13.58
N ASP A 261 -14.59 3.90 14.11
CA ASP A 261 -14.83 3.27 15.42
C ASP A 261 -14.44 1.79 15.48
N TRP A 262 -14.26 1.13 14.33
CA TRP A 262 -13.78 -0.25 14.28
C TRP A 262 -12.28 -0.36 14.54
N VAL A 263 -11.53 0.73 14.40
CA VAL A 263 -10.07 0.74 14.43
C VAL A 263 -9.57 0.41 15.83
N GLN A 264 -8.54 -0.45 15.91
CA GLN A 264 -7.96 -0.99 17.14
C GLN A 264 -8.88 -1.87 18.00
N ARG A 265 -10.18 -2.01 17.66
CA ARG A 265 -11.07 -2.95 18.33
C ARG A 265 -10.67 -4.39 17.98
N PRO A 266 -10.30 -5.24 18.96
CA PRO A 266 -10.00 -6.64 18.71
C PRO A 266 -11.26 -7.42 18.33
N PHE A 267 -11.11 -8.38 17.44
CA PHE A 267 -12.14 -9.38 17.16
C PHE A 267 -11.48 -10.73 16.85
N PHE A 268 -12.27 -11.79 16.97
CA PHE A 268 -11.74 -13.16 17.01
C PHE A 268 -12.36 -14.00 15.91
N ALA A 269 -11.52 -14.70 15.17
CA ALA A 269 -11.94 -15.67 14.18
C ALA A 269 -11.59 -17.08 14.65
N ARG A 270 -12.44 -18.07 14.31
CA ARG A 270 -12.09 -19.48 14.48
C ARG A 270 -10.76 -19.75 13.80
N TYR A 271 -9.90 -20.53 14.45
CA TYR A 271 -8.66 -20.93 13.82
C TYR A 271 -8.96 -21.85 12.62
N ASP A 272 -8.39 -21.49 11.48
CA ASP A 272 -8.39 -22.26 10.25
C ASP A 272 -6.97 -22.23 9.69
N GLU A 273 -6.34 -23.41 9.59
CA GLU A 273 -4.97 -23.56 9.10
C GLU A 273 -4.83 -23.34 7.59
N GLN A 274 -5.92 -23.39 6.83
CA GLN A 274 -5.95 -23.21 5.38
C GLN A 274 -6.42 -21.81 4.98
N ALA A 275 -6.96 -21.02 5.92
CA ALA A 275 -7.43 -19.67 5.61
C ALA A 275 -6.26 -18.78 5.18
N THR A 276 -6.30 -18.30 3.93
CA THR A 276 -5.33 -17.35 3.36
C THR A 276 -5.85 -15.90 3.32
N TRP A 277 -7.14 -15.65 3.57
CA TRP A 277 -7.74 -14.32 3.47
C TRP A 277 -8.94 -14.12 4.41
N LEU A 278 -9.39 -12.86 4.57
CA LEU A 278 -10.44 -12.48 5.52
C LEU A 278 -11.77 -13.22 5.31
N HIS A 279 -12.19 -13.40 4.05
CA HIS A 279 -13.49 -14.03 3.76
C HIS A 279 -13.50 -15.55 3.95
N HIS A 280 -12.32 -16.17 4.16
CA HIS A 280 -12.22 -17.57 4.55
C HIS A 280 -12.48 -17.76 6.06
N LEU A 281 -12.31 -16.70 6.85
CA LEU A 281 -12.46 -16.74 8.30
C LEU A 281 -13.94 -16.71 8.71
N LYS A 282 -14.22 -17.27 9.88
CA LYS A 282 -15.55 -17.25 10.52
C LYS A 282 -15.44 -16.69 11.94
N PRO A 283 -16.46 -15.99 12.46
CA PRO A 283 -16.47 -15.51 13.84
C PRO A 283 -16.26 -16.67 14.85
N ALA A 284 -15.41 -16.43 15.86
CA ALA A 284 -15.16 -17.36 16.96
C ALA A 284 -16.31 -17.36 17.99
N PHE A 285 -16.22 -18.23 19.00
CA PHE A 285 -17.10 -18.22 20.18
C PHE A 285 -18.60 -18.41 19.89
N GLY A 286 -18.92 -19.09 18.80
CA GLY A 286 -20.32 -19.35 18.41
C GLY A 286 -21.05 -18.15 17.80
N GLU A 287 -20.36 -17.02 17.59
CA GLU A 287 -20.94 -15.85 16.91
C GLU A 287 -21.31 -16.18 15.45
N GLU A 288 -22.44 -15.64 14.98
CA GLU A 288 -22.93 -15.88 13.62
C GLU A 288 -22.39 -14.86 12.61
N LYS A 289 -22.09 -13.64 13.07
CA LYS A 289 -21.67 -12.50 12.22
C LYS A 289 -20.53 -11.71 12.84
N TRP A 290 -19.82 -10.93 12.02
CA TRP A 290 -18.83 -9.99 12.55
C TRP A 290 -19.49 -8.75 13.16
N PHE A 291 -18.84 -8.14 14.15
CA PHE A 291 -19.34 -6.92 14.78
C PHE A 291 -19.53 -5.73 13.82
N TRP A 292 -18.87 -5.77 12.67
CA TRP A 292 -18.84 -4.72 11.63
C TRP A 292 -19.70 -5.06 10.41
N GLU A 293 -20.28 -6.27 10.33
CA GLU A 293 -20.86 -6.79 9.10
C GLU A 293 -22.09 -6.02 8.62
N ASP A 294 -23.08 -5.83 9.51
CA ASP A 294 -24.32 -5.11 9.19
C ASP A 294 -24.05 -3.64 8.83
N GLU A 295 -23.17 -3.00 9.62
CA GLU A 295 -22.83 -1.60 9.41
C GLU A 295 -22.03 -1.42 8.11
N TYR A 296 -21.13 -2.35 7.80
CA TYR A 296 -20.43 -2.35 6.52
C TYR A 296 -21.40 -2.53 5.34
N ALA A 297 -22.41 -3.39 5.46
CA ALA A 297 -23.44 -3.56 4.44
C ALA A 297 -24.22 -2.27 4.21
N ALA A 298 -24.69 -1.61 5.27
CA ALA A 298 -25.40 -0.33 5.19
C ALA A 298 -24.53 0.77 4.56
N LEU A 299 -23.25 0.88 4.93
CA LEU A 299 -22.31 1.83 4.33
C LEU A 299 -22.09 1.56 2.83
N ARG A 300 -22.06 0.29 2.43
CA ARG A 300 -21.89 -0.11 1.03
C ARG A 300 -23.12 0.26 0.21
N GLU A 301 -24.32 -0.02 0.73
CA GLU A 301 -25.58 0.32 0.07
C GLU A 301 -25.75 1.83 -0.10
N ALA A 302 -25.46 2.61 0.94
CA ALA A 302 -25.50 4.08 0.87
C ALA A 302 -24.55 4.62 -0.21
N LYS A 303 -23.34 4.06 -0.33
CA LYS A 303 -22.39 4.45 -1.38
C LYS A 303 -22.85 4.09 -2.79
N LEU A 304 -23.45 2.92 -2.98
CA LEU A 304 -23.97 2.50 -4.28
C LEU A 304 -25.14 3.39 -4.71
N ALA A 305 -26.03 3.74 -3.78
CA ALA A 305 -27.13 4.68 -4.05
C ALA A 305 -26.61 6.04 -4.55
N ILE A 306 -25.57 6.59 -3.91
CA ILE A 306 -24.94 7.85 -4.34
C ILE A 306 -24.29 7.73 -5.74
N ALA A 307 -23.68 6.58 -6.03
CA ALA A 307 -23.05 6.34 -7.33
C ALA A 307 -24.08 6.22 -8.46
N ASP A 308 -25.23 5.59 -8.20
CA ASP A 308 -26.35 5.45 -9.15
C ASP A 308 -27.08 6.77 -9.41
N GLU A 309 -27.05 7.72 -8.46
CA GLU A 309 -27.56 9.09 -8.62
C GLU A 309 -26.64 10.00 -9.47
N GLY A 310 -25.56 9.47 -10.05
CA GLY A 310 -24.68 10.18 -10.98
C GLY A 310 -23.55 10.98 -10.32
N VAL A 311 -23.36 10.84 -9.00
CA VAL A 311 -22.19 11.39 -8.30
C VAL A 311 -21.12 10.31 -8.24
N SER A 312 -20.31 10.20 -9.31
CA SER A 312 -19.14 9.34 -9.36
C SER A 312 -18.08 9.81 -8.36
N LEU A 313 -18.21 9.40 -7.09
CA LEU A 313 -17.17 9.54 -6.08
C LEU A 313 -16.20 8.37 -6.20
N ALA A 314 -15.17 8.55 -7.02
CA ALA A 314 -13.98 7.73 -6.97
C ALA A 314 -13.20 8.01 -5.67
N ALA A 315 -13.48 7.24 -4.60
CA ALA A 315 -12.75 7.29 -3.32
C ALA A 315 -12.43 5.91 -2.72
#